data_AF-A0A0G1TJ41-F1
#
_entry.id   AF-A0A0G1TJ41-F1
#
_cell.length_a   1.000
_cell.length_b   1.000
_cell.length_c   1.000
_cell.angle_alpha   90.00
_cell.angle_beta   90.00
_cell.angle_gamma   90.00
#
_symmetry.space_group_name_H-M   'P 1'
#
loop_
_entity.id
_entity.type
_entity.pdbx_description
1 polymer ?
#
loop_
_entity_poly.entity_id
_entity_poly.type
_entity_poly.pdbx_seq_one_letter_code
_entity_poly.pdbx_strand_id
1 'polypeptide(L)'
;EKQGKLLILKNRTVLGYYELDFLRLKGAEKIGNGLILVFANCKKERGHEYFHYTEAWLLKDIDPKQFLALSKYDIRLGVYRTGKNAGKPHDHGSAFRLTRLSEKTFPLMFKTHKRIL
;
A
#
# COMPACT_ATOMS: atom_id res chain seq x y z
N GLU A 1 2.62 0.55 -18.76
CA GLU A 1 3.11 1.94 -18.80
C GLU A 1 3.02 2.43 -20.24
N LYS A 2 2.53 3.65 -20.49
CA LYS A 2 2.61 4.28 -21.82
C LYS A 2 3.10 5.71 -21.61
N GLN A 3 4.22 6.07 -22.22
CA GLN A 3 4.81 7.42 -22.15
C GLN A 3 4.99 7.97 -20.72
N GLY A 4 5.52 7.15 -19.79
CA GLY A 4 5.81 7.63 -18.43
C GLY A 4 4.61 7.75 -17.49
N LYS A 5 3.42 7.25 -17.88
CA LYS A 5 2.18 7.39 -17.10
C LYS A 5 1.60 6.06 -16.63
N LEU A 6 1.00 6.08 -15.45
CA LEU A 6 0.06 5.07 -14.97
C LEU A 6 -1.36 5.53 -15.33
N LEU A 7 -2.01 4.84 -16.28
CA LEU A 7 -3.34 5.18 -16.75
C LEU A 7 -4.43 4.49 -15.92
N ILE A 8 -5.46 5.25 -15.56
CA ILE A 8 -6.69 4.73 -14.96
C ILE A 8 -7.71 4.57 -16.08
N LEU A 9 -8.12 3.33 -16.33
CA LEU A 9 -9.01 2.97 -17.44
C LEU A 9 -10.33 2.39 -16.92
N LYS A 10 -11.43 2.72 -17.59
CA LYS A 10 -12.73 2.03 -17.47
C LYS A 10 -13.24 1.74 -18.87
N ASN A 11 -13.50 0.47 -19.18
CA ASN A 11 -13.99 0.03 -20.50
C ASN A 11 -13.14 0.59 -21.67
N ARG A 12 -11.80 0.60 -21.50
CA ARG A 12 -10.81 1.18 -22.44
C ARG A 12 -10.83 2.71 -22.59
N THR A 13 -11.71 3.41 -21.89
CA THR A 13 -11.69 4.87 -21.77
C THR A 13 -10.72 5.30 -20.67
N VAL A 14 -9.85 6.27 -20.97
CA VAL A 14 -8.98 6.90 -19.97
C VAL A 14 -9.80 7.83 -19.10
N LEU A 15 -9.83 7.55 -17.80
CA LEU A 15 -10.49 8.39 -16.79
C LEU A 15 -9.52 9.36 -16.11
N GLY A 16 -8.23 9.04 -16.11
CA GLY A 16 -7.19 9.84 -15.47
C GLY A 16 -5.84 9.14 -15.54
N TYR A 17 -4.81 9.79 -15.00
CA TYR A 17 -3.48 9.22 -14.92
C TYR A 17 -2.67 9.80 -13.75
N TYR A 18 -1.60 9.12 -13.40
CA TYR A 18 -0.49 9.69 -12.64
C TYR A 18 0.79 9.66 -13.48
N GLU A 19 1.61 10.70 -13.35
CA GLU A 19 2.99 10.66 -13.83
C GLU A 19 3.78 9.66 -12.97
N LEU A 20 4.51 8.73 -13.59
CA LEU A 20 5.26 7.72 -12.86
C LEU A 20 6.36 8.33 -11.99
N ASP A 21 6.96 9.43 -12.43
CA ASP A 21 8.02 10.10 -11.67
C ASP A 21 7.47 10.77 -10.40
N PHE A 22 6.25 11.33 -10.47
CA PHE A 22 5.55 11.79 -9.28
C PHE A 22 5.32 10.65 -8.28
N LEU A 23 4.84 9.50 -8.76
CA LEU A 23 4.61 8.34 -7.89
C LEU A 23 5.89 7.79 -7.28
N ARG A 24 6.98 7.72 -8.06
CA ARG A 24 8.30 7.27 -7.59
C ARG A 24 8.83 8.21 -6.52
N LEU A 25 8.72 9.52 -6.73
CA LEU A 25 9.09 10.54 -5.75
C LEU A 25 8.29 10.36 -4.45
N LYS A 26 6.96 10.22 -4.53
CA LYS A 26 6.12 10.02 -3.32
C LYS A 26 6.41 8.71 -2.59
N GLY A 27 6.73 7.64 -3.31
CA GLY A 27 7.19 6.39 -2.70
C GLY A 27 8.51 6.59 -1.93
N ALA A 28 9.48 7.25 -2.55
CA ALA A 28 10.77 7.54 -1.94
C ALA A 28 10.66 8.48 -0.72
N GLU A 29 9.88 9.57 -0.81
CA GLU A 29 9.67 10.51 0.30
C GLU A 29 9.06 9.83 1.53
N LYS A 30 8.07 8.95 1.31
CA LYS A 30 7.32 8.33 2.42
C LYS A 30 8.04 7.12 3.02
N ILE A 31 8.70 6.32 2.19
CA ILE A 31 9.21 5.00 2.58
C ILE A 31 10.75 4.96 2.58
N GLY A 32 11.42 5.93 1.97
CA GLY A 32 12.88 5.96 1.81
C GLY A 32 13.66 5.95 3.12
N ASN A 33 13.12 6.54 4.19
CA ASN A 33 13.72 6.48 5.52
C ASN A 33 13.68 5.07 6.15
N GLY A 34 12.95 4.15 5.53
CA GLY A 34 12.69 2.81 6.00
C GLY A 34 11.32 2.68 6.65
N LEU A 35 10.89 1.44 6.80
CA LEU A 35 9.65 1.07 7.47
C LEU A 35 9.91 -0.11 8.41
N ILE A 36 9.10 -0.18 9.45
CA ILE A 36 9.00 -1.38 10.29
C ILE A 36 7.68 -2.06 9.91
N LEU A 37 7.78 -3.26 9.35
CA LEU A 37 6.65 -4.11 9.06
C LEU A 37 6.44 -5.06 10.24
N VAL A 38 5.25 -5.08 10.82
CA VAL A 38 4.90 -5.95 11.94
C VAL A 38 3.78 -6.89 11.54
N PHE A 39 3.96 -8.19 11.80
CA PHE A 39 2.93 -9.21 11.63
C PHE A 39 2.27 -9.52 12.96
N ALA A 40 0.98 -9.82 12.93
CA ALA A 40 0.20 -10.19 14.08
C ALA A 40 -0.70 -11.39 13.78
N ASN A 41 -0.83 -12.28 14.75
CA ASN A 41 -1.93 -13.22 14.82
C ASN A 41 -3.17 -12.50 15.36
N CYS A 42 -4.31 -12.69 14.70
CA CYS A 42 -5.58 -12.09 15.12
C CYS A 42 -6.50 -13.14 15.71
N LYS A 43 -7.14 -12.83 16.85
CA LYS A 43 -8.19 -13.64 17.46
C LYS A 43 -9.43 -12.78 17.67
N LYS A 44 -10.61 -13.25 17.26
CA LYS A 44 -11.89 -12.61 17.61
C LYS A 44 -12.63 -13.45 18.62
N GLU A 45 -12.95 -12.88 19.77
CA GLU A 45 -13.62 -13.57 20.88
C GLU A 45 -14.55 -12.62 21.63
N ARG A 46 -15.79 -13.07 21.89
CA ARG A 46 -16.83 -12.29 22.61
C ARG A 46 -17.04 -10.86 22.09
N GLY A 47 -16.96 -10.69 20.76
CA GLY A 47 -17.16 -9.38 20.11
C GLY A 47 -15.92 -8.47 20.07
N HIS A 48 -14.82 -8.87 20.71
CA HIS A 48 -13.56 -8.13 20.69
C HIS A 48 -12.56 -8.78 19.73
N GLU A 49 -11.72 -7.97 19.10
CA GLU A 49 -10.60 -8.41 18.27
C GLU A 49 -9.28 -8.16 19.02
N TYR A 50 -8.45 -9.20 19.10
CA TYR A 50 -7.18 -9.23 19.80
C TYR A 50 -6.05 -9.45 18.78
N PHE A 51 -4.93 -8.77 19.01
CA PHE A 51 -3.75 -8.82 18.14
C PHE A 51 -2.54 -9.24 18.98
N HIS A 52 -1.87 -10.31 18.57
CA HIS A 52 -0.59 -10.73 19.13
C HIS A 52 0.50 -10.54 18.08
N TYR A 53 1.35 -9.54 18.27
CA TYR A 53 2.46 -9.23 17.38
C TYR A 53 3.56 -10.26 17.52
N THR A 54 3.89 -10.96 16.45
CA THR A 54 4.73 -12.17 16.49
C THR A 54 6.04 -12.03 15.73
N GLU A 55 6.14 -11.04 14.86
CA GLU A 55 7.28 -10.87 13.96
C GLU A 55 7.37 -9.42 13.49
N ALA A 56 8.59 -8.92 13.34
CA ALA A 56 8.81 -7.59 12.79
C ALA A 56 10.07 -7.53 11.91
N TRP A 57 10.02 -6.68 10.88
CA TRP A 57 11.10 -6.47 9.92
C TRP A 57 11.39 -4.99 9.74
N LEU A 58 12.67 -4.63 9.81
CA LEU A 58 13.19 -3.38 9.29
C LEU A 58 13.44 -3.52 7.79
N LEU A 59 12.75 -2.73 6.98
CA LEU A 59 12.94 -2.66 5.53
C LEU A 59 13.39 -1.24 5.16
N LYS A 60 14.54 -1.09 4.48
CA LYS A 60 15.06 0.22 4.04
C LYS A 60 15.53 0.17 2.59
N ASP A 61 15.84 1.36 2.07
CA ASP A 61 16.40 1.55 0.74
C ASP A 61 15.46 0.96 -0.33
N ILE A 62 14.25 1.51 -0.37
CA ILE A 62 13.22 1.09 -1.31
C ILE A 62 13.63 1.42 -2.75
N ASP A 63 13.38 0.50 -3.68
CA ASP A 63 13.34 0.78 -5.12
C ASP A 63 11.91 1.22 -5.49
N PRO A 64 11.67 2.53 -5.75
CA PRO A 64 10.33 3.02 -6.04
C PRO A 64 9.77 2.49 -7.36
N LYS A 65 10.62 2.10 -8.31
CA LYS A 65 10.19 1.50 -9.58
C LYS A 65 9.64 0.09 -9.33
N GLN A 66 10.36 -0.72 -8.56
CA GLN A 66 9.89 -2.07 -8.20
C GLN A 66 8.65 -2.02 -7.31
N PHE A 67 8.61 -1.09 -6.35
CA PHE A 67 7.43 -0.84 -5.53
C PHE A 67 6.18 -0.60 -6.38
N LEU A 68 6.25 0.28 -7.38
CA LEU A 68 5.10 0.57 -8.24
C LEU A 68 4.74 -0.61 -9.13
N ALA A 69 5.73 -1.33 -9.68
CA ALA A 69 5.51 -2.49 -10.54
C ALA A 69 4.83 -3.66 -9.80
N LEU A 70 5.14 -3.84 -8.52
CA LEU A 70 4.61 -4.92 -7.68
C LEU A 70 3.35 -4.53 -6.90
N SER A 71 3.01 -3.24 -6.89
CA SER A 71 1.80 -2.73 -6.25
C SER A 71 0.56 -2.90 -7.11
N LYS A 72 -0.56 -3.16 -6.46
CA LYS A 72 -1.89 -3.00 -7.07
C LYS A 72 -2.42 -1.62 -6.76
N TYR A 73 -2.97 -0.94 -7.77
CA TYR A 73 -3.71 0.31 -7.59
C TYR A 73 -5.16 -0.01 -7.21
N ASP A 74 -5.62 0.54 -6.09
CA ASP A 74 -6.94 0.28 -5.49
C ASP A 74 -7.71 1.60 -5.34
N ILE A 75 -8.84 1.72 -6.05
CA ILE A 75 -9.73 2.89 -5.97
C ILE A 75 -10.72 2.66 -4.83
N ARG A 76 -10.63 3.47 -3.77
CA ARG A 76 -11.35 3.25 -2.52
C ARG A 76 -12.43 4.30 -2.28
N LEU A 77 -13.39 4.33 -3.21
CA LEU A 77 -14.58 5.17 -3.12
C LEU A 77 -15.70 4.38 -2.42
N GLY A 78 -16.21 4.94 -1.33
CA GLY A 78 -17.29 4.36 -0.55
C GLY A 78 -18.27 5.41 -0.07
N VAL A 79 -19.01 5.06 0.98
CA VAL A 79 -19.93 5.96 1.69
C VAL A 79 -19.68 5.84 3.19
N TYR A 80 -19.84 6.94 3.91
CA TYR A 80 -19.83 6.89 5.37
C TYR A 80 -21.02 6.06 5.85
N ARG A 81 -20.75 5.00 6.62
CA ARG A 81 -21.79 4.07 7.11
C ARG A 81 -22.48 4.54 8.39
N THR A 82 -21.84 5.40 9.16
CA THR A 82 -22.31 5.85 10.49
C THR A 82 -21.90 7.30 10.76
N GLY A 83 -22.44 7.88 11.84
CA GLY A 83 -22.12 9.23 12.29
C GLY A 83 -22.78 10.34 11.49
N LYS A 84 -22.38 11.59 11.75
CA LYS A 84 -23.00 12.81 11.16
C LYS A 84 -22.93 12.90 9.63
N ASN A 85 -22.07 12.11 9.00
CA ASN A 85 -21.89 12.07 7.56
C ASN A 85 -22.50 10.82 6.91
N ALA A 86 -23.26 10.01 7.66
CA ALA A 86 -23.86 8.79 7.14
C ALA A 86 -24.59 9.04 5.80
N GLY A 87 -24.33 8.18 4.82
CA GLY A 87 -24.88 8.28 3.46
C GLY A 87 -24.11 9.21 2.51
N LYS A 88 -23.20 10.07 3.01
CA LYS A 88 -22.37 10.92 2.14
C LYS A 88 -21.25 10.11 1.46
N PRO A 89 -20.87 10.45 0.21
CA PRO A 89 -19.70 9.89 -0.45
C PRO A 89 -18.44 10.05 0.41
N HIS A 90 -17.58 9.03 0.40
CA HIS A 90 -16.32 9.00 1.12
C HIS A 90 -15.21 8.46 0.22
N ASP A 91 -14.30 9.34 -0.18
CA ASP A 91 -13.05 8.92 -0.81
C ASP A 91 -12.00 8.65 0.26
N HIS A 92 -11.62 7.39 0.44
CA HIS A 92 -10.53 7.02 1.36
C HIS A 92 -9.13 7.34 0.81
N GLY A 93 -9.07 7.89 -0.41
CA GLY A 93 -7.88 8.02 -1.22
C GLY A 93 -7.55 6.71 -1.92
N SER A 94 -7.18 6.78 -3.19
CA SER A 94 -6.69 5.61 -3.91
C SER A 94 -5.34 5.15 -3.35
N ALA A 95 -5.09 3.84 -3.34
CA ALA A 95 -3.94 3.25 -2.66
C ALA A 95 -3.10 2.36 -3.59
N PHE A 96 -1.78 2.42 -3.40
CA PHE A 96 -0.85 1.41 -3.91
C PHE A 96 -0.67 0.33 -2.83
N ARG A 97 -1.07 -0.90 -3.14
CA ARG A 97 -1.14 -2.01 -2.17
C ARG A 97 -0.21 -3.14 -2.60
N LEU A 98 0.68 -3.52 -1.70
CA LEU A 98 1.53 -4.69 -1.88
C LEU A 98 0.76 -5.94 -1.43
N THR A 99 0.33 -6.77 -2.37
CA THR A 99 -0.52 -7.94 -2.07
C THR A 99 0.24 -9.22 -1.73
N ARG A 100 1.56 -9.24 -1.90
CA ARG A 100 2.41 -10.42 -1.70
C ARG A 100 3.68 -10.04 -0.95
N LEU A 101 3.53 -9.37 0.19
CA LEU A 101 4.67 -9.03 1.03
C LEU A 101 5.04 -10.24 1.90
N SER A 102 6.24 -10.78 1.72
CA SER A 102 6.80 -11.85 2.54
C SER A 102 8.32 -11.73 2.51
N GLU A 103 9.01 -12.45 3.39
CA GLU A 103 10.49 -12.47 3.42
C GLU A 103 11.10 -12.71 2.03
N LYS A 104 10.48 -13.58 1.22
CA LYS A 104 10.93 -13.89 -0.14
C LYS A 104 10.81 -12.73 -1.12
N THR A 105 9.90 -11.78 -0.88
CA THR A 105 9.64 -10.65 -1.79
C THR A 105 10.29 -9.36 -1.33
N PHE A 106 10.79 -9.27 -0.08
CA PHE A 106 11.50 -8.09 0.39
C PHE A 106 12.71 -7.70 -0.49
N PRO A 107 13.60 -8.64 -0.90
CA PRO A 107 14.77 -8.29 -1.71
C PRO A 107 14.42 -7.69 -3.08
N LEU A 108 13.19 -7.89 -3.57
CA LEU A 108 12.74 -7.32 -4.84
C LEU A 108 12.48 -5.81 -4.76
N MET A 109 12.24 -5.27 -3.56
CA MET A 109 11.84 -3.88 -3.36
C MET A 109 12.73 -3.14 -2.37
N PHE A 110 13.40 -3.84 -1.47
CA PHE A 110 14.18 -3.25 -0.38
C PHE A 110 15.58 -3.86 -0.37
N LYS A 111 16.60 -3.01 -0.48
CA LYS A 111 17.99 -3.48 -0.39
C LYS A 111 18.33 -3.95 1.02
N THR A 112 17.81 -3.24 2.03
CA THR A 112 18.01 -3.60 3.44
C THR A 112 16.75 -4.29 3.96
N HIS A 113 16.90 -5.53 4.44
CA HIS A 113 15.86 -6.27 5.11
C HIS A 113 16.42 -7.02 6.33
N LYS A 114 15.90 -6.75 7.52
CA LYS A 114 16.37 -7.38 8.75
C LYS A 114 15.20 -7.70 9.65
N ARG A 115 15.10 -8.96 10.11
CA ARG A 115 14.18 -9.35 11.17
C ARG A 115 14.62 -8.75 12.50
N ILE A 116 13.69 -8.12 13.22
CA ILE A 116 13.93 -7.40 14.47
C ILE A 116 13.05 -7.89 15.64
N LEU A 117 12.10 -8.80 15.36
CA LEU A 117 11.31 -9.55 16.35
C LEU A 117 11.05 -10.96 15.79
#